data_AF-A0A8S9JS20-F1
#
_entry.id   AF-A0A8S9JS20-F1
#
_cell.length_a   1.000
_cell.length_b   1.000
_cell.length_c   1.000
_cell.angle_alpha   90.00
_cell.angle_beta   90.00
_cell.angle_gamma   90.00
#
_symmetry.space_group_name_H-M   'P 1'
#
loop_
_entity.id
_entity.type
_entity.pdbx_description
1 polymer ?
#
loop_
_entity_poly.entity_id
_entity_poly.type
_entity_poly.pdbx_seq_one_letter_code
_entity_poly.pdbx_strand_id
1 'polypeptide(L)'
;MAVAGRFICEVAGIDDTGGFNASLDAIIAGLGYASPPIMALLFILDDEVVKVSPHARAIRDVEDEELRGFFHGMSAWQFILVVTASSVGEELFYRAAFQGALADIFLRGTDLISDPRGMVALTGLLPPFVPFAQAFAAAITAALTGSLYYIAASPKDPTFIMAPVLKTPSARDELKKLFAAWYERRQMKKIYSPLLEGLLGLYLGFEWIQTNNLLAPIITHGIYSAVVLGNGLWKLHHHQQRLRLRVHKLETEGDNNSTR
;
A
#
# COMPACT_ATOMS: atom_id res chain seq x y z
N MET A 1 13.24 -4.65 6.93
CA MET A 1 12.05 -5.41 7.35
C MET A 1 12.35 -6.89 7.55
N ALA A 2 12.82 -7.63 6.54
CA ALA A 2 13.18 -9.06 6.68
C ALA A 2 14.06 -9.39 7.91
N VAL A 3 15.15 -8.64 8.16
CA VAL A 3 16.03 -8.86 9.33
C VAL A 3 15.30 -8.65 10.66
N ALA A 4 14.46 -7.62 10.74
CA ALA A 4 13.64 -7.37 11.93
C ALA A 4 12.57 -8.45 12.10
N GLY A 5 11.98 -8.93 11.00
CA GLY A 5 11.03 -10.04 11.01
C GLY A 5 11.66 -11.32 11.54
N ARG A 6 12.84 -11.68 11.03
CA ARG A 6 13.61 -12.83 11.54
C ARG A 6 13.89 -12.72 13.04
N PHE A 7 14.32 -11.54 13.52
CA PHE A 7 14.53 -11.32 14.95
C PHE A 7 13.25 -11.55 15.78
N ILE A 8 12.10 -11.06 15.30
CA ILE A 8 10.80 -11.31 15.95
C ILE A 8 10.47 -12.81 15.95
N CYS A 9 10.69 -13.52 14.82
CA CYS A 9 10.48 -14.96 14.74
C CYS A 9 11.36 -15.74 15.73
N GLU A 10 12.64 -15.36 15.83
CA GLU A 10 13.60 -15.95 16.77
C GLU A 10 13.16 -15.74 18.23
N VAL A 11 12.68 -14.53 18.58
CA VAL A 11 12.18 -14.23 19.93
C VAL A 11 10.86 -14.95 20.24
N ALA A 12 9.95 -15.04 19.27
CA ALA A 12 8.67 -15.74 19.42
C ALA A 12 8.81 -17.27 19.37
N GLY A 13 9.92 -17.79 18.84
CA GLY A 13 10.13 -19.22 18.64
C GLY A 13 9.23 -19.80 17.54
N ILE A 14 8.94 -19.02 16.49
CA ILE A 14 8.12 -19.41 15.34
C ILE A 14 8.97 -19.55 14.08
N ASP A 15 8.44 -20.23 13.08
CA ASP A 15 9.09 -20.37 11.77
C ASP A 15 9.29 -19.01 11.09
N ASP A 16 10.55 -18.68 10.77
CA ASP A 16 10.94 -17.43 10.12
C ASP A 16 10.70 -17.45 8.61
N THR A 17 10.46 -18.63 8.04
CA THR A 17 10.12 -18.81 6.62
C THR A 17 8.62 -18.76 6.35
N GLY A 18 7.77 -18.83 7.38
CA GLY A 18 6.30 -18.77 7.24
C GLY A 18 5.70 -19.88 6.38
N GLY A 19 6.31 -21.08 6.40
CA GLY A 19 5.90 -22.22 5.57
C GLY A 19 6.31 -22.09 4.11
N PHE A 20 7.36 -21.32 3.81
CA PHE A 20 7.84 -21.14 2.44
C PHE A 20 8.18 -22.48 1.78
N ASN A 21 7.48 -22.77 0.69
CA ASN A 21 7.78 -23.92 -0.16
C ASN A 21 7.64 -23.54 -1.63
N ALA A 22 8.70 -23.77 -2.40
CA ALA A 22 8.71 -23.53 -3.85
C ALA A 22 7.94 -24.65 -4.58
N SER A 23 6.60 -24.57 -4.56
CA SER A 23 5.71 -25.49 -5.27
C SER A 23 4.98 -24.79 -6.42
N LEU A 24 4.65 -25.56 -7.47
CA LEU A 24 3.83 -25.07 -8.57
C LEU A 24 2.44 -24.62 -8.09
N ASP A 25 1.87 -25.33 -7.12
CA ASP A 25 0.57 -24.98 -6.53
C ASP A 25 0.60 -23.60 -5.86
N ALA A 26 1.69 -23.27 -5.16
CA ALA A 26 1.83 -21.95 -4.53
C ALA A 26 1.99 -20.83 -5.55
N ILE A 27 2.67 -21.10 -6.67
CA ILE A 27 2.78 -20.15 -7.79
C ILE A 27 1.41 -19.92 -8.43
N ILE A 28 0.68 -20.99 -8.73
CA ILE A 28 -0.66 -20.91 -9.33
C ILE A 28 -1.64 -20.21 -8.38
N ALA A 29 -1.57 -20.52 -7.08
CA ALA A 29 -2.36 -19.85 -6.06
C ALA A 29 -2.05 -18.35 -6.04
N GLY A 30 -0.79 -17.95 -5.92
CA GLY A 30 -0.40 -16.54 -5.93
C GLY A 30 -0.83 -15.80 -7.20
N LEU A 31 -0.72 -16.42 -8.38
CA LEU A 31 -1.24 -15.83 -9.62
C LEU A 31 -2.77 -15.66 -9.60
N GLY A 32 -3.49 -16.64 -9.04
CA GLY A 32 -4.93 -16.58 -8.85
C GLY A 32 -5.36 -15.47 -7.90
N TYR A 33 -4.71 -15.39 -6.73
CA TYR A 33 -4.96 -14.36 -5.71
C TYR A 33 -4.47 -12.96 -6.13
N ALA A 34 -3.54 -12.84 -7.06
CA ALA A 34 -3.18 -11.54 -7.65
C ALA A 34 -4.32 -10.93 -8.47
N SER A 35 -5.21 -11.75 -9.04
CA SER A 35 -6.21 -11.27 -10.00
C SER A 35 -7.26 -10.32 -9.38
N PRO A 36 -7.89 -10.63 -8.22
CA PRO A 36 -8.85 -9.71 -7.59
C PRO A 36 -8.30 -8.33 -7.22
N PRO A 37 -7.16 -8.17 -6.52
CA PRO A 37 -6.64 -6.84 -6.17
C PRO A 37 -6.23 -6.06 -7.41
N ILE A 38 -5.62 -6.70 -8.42
CA ILE A 38 -5.29 -6.04 -9.69
C ILE A 38 -6.55 -5.51 -10.39
N MET A 39 -7.58 -6.35 -10.52
CA MET A 39 -8.82 -5.96 -11.18
C MET A 39 -9.53 -4.82 -10.42
N ALA A 40 -9.58 -4.91 -9.09
CA ALA A 40 -10.15 -3.88 -8.25
C ALA A 40 -9.41 -2.53 -8.41
N LEU A 41 -8.08 -2.54 -8.40
CA LEU A 41 -7.31 -1.31 -8.58
C LEU A 41 -7.37 -0.76 -9.99
N LEU A 42 -7.24 -1.58 -11.03
CA LEU A 42 -7.39 -1.10 -12.41
C LEU A 42 -8.76 -0.45 -12.62
N PHE A 43 -9.81 -0.96 -12.00
CA PHE A 43 -11.13 -0.35 -12.00
C PHE A 43 -11.18 0.96 -11.22
N ILE A 44 -10.63 1.02 -10.00
CA ILE A 44 -10.58 2.24 -9.17
C ILE A 44 -9.77 3.34 -9.86
N LEU A 45 -8.67 2.98 -10.53
CA LEU A 45 -7.74 3.90 -11.17
C LEU A 45 -8.16 4.31 -12.59
N ASP A 46 -9.27 3.77 -13.09
CA ASP A 46 -9.83 4.12 -14.39
C ASP A 46 -10.20 5.61 -14.45
N ASP A 47 -9.90 6.27 -15.57
CA ASP A 47 -10.10 7.71 -15.71
C ASP A 47 -11.57 8.12 -15.60
N GLU A 48 -12.52 7.28 -16.03
CA GLU A 48 -13.94 7.56 -15.91
C GLU A 48 -14.42 7.44 -14.46
N VAL A 49 -13.90 6.45 -13.72
CA VAL A 49 -14.21 6.27 -12.30
C VAL A 49 -13.63 7.41 -11.46
N VAL A 50 -12.39 7.84 -11.75
CA VAL A 50 -11.72 8.92 -11.02
C VAL A 50 -12.33 10.31 -11.31
N LYS A 51 -12.95 10.50 -12.48
CA LYS A 51 -13.70 11.74 -12.76
C LYS A 51 -14.92 11.88 -11.85
N VAL A 52 -15.61 10.76 -11.59
CA VAL A 52 -16.87 10.74 -10.85
C VAL A 52 -16.67 10.57 -9.33
N SER A 53 -15.71 9.75 -8.92
CA SER A 53 -15.49 9.42 -7.50
C SER A 53 -14.32 10.20 -6.91
N PRO A 54 -14.55 11.09 -5.92
CA PRO A 54 -13.47 11.77 -5.21
C PRO A 54 -12.60 10.80 -4.40
N HIS A 55 -13.14 9.64 -4.00
CA HIS A 55 -12.42 8.59 -3.27
C HIS A 55 -11.39 7.88 -4.16
N ALA A 56 -11.81 7.50 -5.37
CA ALA A 56 -10.93 6.90 -6.37
C ALA A 56 -9.82 7.87 -6.77
N ARG A 57 -10.15 9.16 -6.88
CA ARG A 57 -9.16 10.23 -7.11
C ARG A 57 -8.14 10.31 -5.98
N ALA A 58 -8.58 10.25 -4.73
CA ALA A 58 -7.65 10.31 -3.60
C ALA A 58 -6.65 9.15 -3.61
N ILE A 59 -7.10 7.94 -3.94
CA ILE A 59 -6.24 6.75 -4.08
C ILE A 59 -5.23 6.97 -5.21
N ARG A 60 -5.71 7.36 -6.40
CA ARG A 60 -4.82 7.61 -7.55
C ARG A 60 -3.81 8.72 -7.30
N ASP A 61 -4.23 9.81 -6.65
CA ASP A 61 -3.35 10.94 -6.33
C ASP A 61 -2.27 10.54 -5.31
N VAL A 62 -2.53 9.56 -4.43
CA VAL A 62 -1.49 8.99 -3.55
C VAL A 62 -0.44 8.28 -4.39
N GLU A 63 -0.89 7.33 -5.20
CA GLU A 63 -0.03 6.52 -6.06
C GLU A 63 0.80 7.42 -6.99
N ASP A 64 0.16 8.32 -7.73
CA ASP A 64 0.86 9.18 -8.67
C ASP A 64 1.86 10.15 -7.99
N GLU A 65 1.66 10.57 -6.73
CA GLU A 65 2.59 11.47 -6.02
C GLU A 65 3.75 10.74 -5.34
N GLU A 66 3.46 9.66 -4.60
CA GLU A 66 4.48 8.92 -3.83
C GLU A 66 5.40 8.14 -4.76
N LEU A 67 4.82 7.53 -5.80
CA LEU A 67 5.55 6.66 -6.71
C LEU A 67 6.36 7.46 -7.74
N ARG A 68 5.86 8.65 -8.12
CA ARG A 68 6.57 9.59 -9.00
C ARG A 68 7.90 10.05 -8.41
N GLY A 69 7.97 10.27 -7.10
CA GLY A 69 9.21 10.67 -6.44
C GLY A 69 10.22 9.52 -6.34
N PHE A 70 9.74 8.32 -6.07
CA PHE A 70 10.59 7.17 -5.75
C PHE A 70 11.20 6.48 -6.98
N PHE A 71 10.45 6.41 -8.08
CA PHE A 71 10.85 5.66 -9.29
C PHE A 71 11.34 6.55 -10.44
N HIS A 72 11.44 7.87 -10.24
CA HIS A 72 11.95 8.77 -11.27
C HIS A 72 13.38 8.39 -11.66
N GLY A 73 13.61 8.13 -12.96
CA GLY A 73 14.94 7.80 -13.50
C GLY A 73 15.38 6.35 -13.31
N MET A 74 14.52 5.47 -12.77
CA MET A 74 14.84 4.06 -12.56
C MET A 74 14.67 3.25 -13.86
N SER A 75 15.59 2.31 -14.12
CA SER A 75 15.46 1.34 -15.22
C SER A 75 14.44 0.24 -14.90
N ALA A 76 13.89 -0.41 -15.92
CA ALA A 76 12.94 -1.51 -15.74
C ALA A 76 13.48 -2.66 -14.86
N TRP A 77 14.80 -2.95 -14.96
CA TRP A 77 15.42 -3.98 -14.12
C TRP A 77 15.56 -3.56 -12.66
N GLN A 78 15.97 -2.32 -12.41
CA GLN A 78 16.01 -1.79 -11.04
C GLN A 78 14.61 -1.78 -10.42
N PHE A 79 13.59 -1.42 -11.20
CA PHE A 79 12.20 -1.47 -10.78
C PHE A 79 11.78 -2.87 -10.34
N ILE A 80 12.01 -3.89 -11.19
CA ILE A 80 11.68 -5.28 -10.86
C ILE A 80 12.40 -5.71 -9.58
N LEU A 81 13.71 -5.44 -9.46
CA LEU A 81 14.48 -5.82 -8.28
C LEU A 81 13.97 -5.17 -7.00
N VAL A 82 13.63 -3.88 -7.05
CA VAL A 82 13.10 -3.14 -5.90
C VAL A 82 11.74 -3.68 -5.48
N VAL A 83 10.84 -3.91 -6.44
CA VAL A 83 9.51 -4.48 -6.15
C VAL A 83 9.62 -5.87 -5.56
N THR A 84 10.43 -6.75 -6.16
CA THR A 84 10.64 -8.11 -5.63
C THR A 84 11.23 -8.07 -4.22
N ALA A 85 12.22 -7.22 -3.97
CA ALA A 85 12.84 -7.11 -2.65
C ALA A 85 11.88 -6.54 -1.59
N SER A 86 11.07 -5.53 -1.94
CA SER A 86 10.03 -4.97 -1.07
C SER A 86 8.98 -6.02 -0.74
N SER A 87 8.43 -6.73 -1.73
CA SER A 87 7.41 -7.75 -1.50
C SER A 87 7.93 -8.88 -0.61
N VAL A 88 9.12 -9.44 -0.89
CA VAL A 88 9.70 -10.47 0.00
C VAL A 88 9.92 -9.93 1.41
N GLY A 89 10.48 -8.72 1.54
CA GLY A 89 10.79 -8.13 2.84
C GLY A 89 9.56 -7.79 3.68
N GLU A 90 8.48 -7.34 3.06
CA GLU A 90 7.22 -6.98 3.71
C GLU A 90 6.39 -8.21 4.05
N GLU A 91 6.35 -9.23 3.19
CA GLU A 91 5.66 -10.49 3.50
C GLU A 91 6.33 -11.21 4.68
N LEU A 92 7.67 -11.31 4.68
CA LEU A 92 8.40 -11.91 5.81
C LEU A 92 8.14 -11.17 7.13
N PHE A 93 8.06 -9.84 7.08
CA PHE A 93 7.87 -9.03 8.28
C PHE A 93 6.43 -9.09 8.78
N TYR A 94 5.44 -8.79 7.93
CA TYR A 94 4.06 -8.71 8.38
C TYR A 94 3.44 -10.10 8.59
N ARG A 95 3.72 -11.07 7.72
CA ARG A 95 2.99 -12.36 7.71
C ARG A 95 3.74 -13.35 8.57
N ALA A 96 4.95 -13.74 8.16
CA ALA A 96 5.72 -14.73 8.90
C ALA A 96 6.01 -14.27 10.34
N ALA A 97 6.48 -13.02 10.53
CA ALA A 97 6.82 -12.53 11.86
C ALA A 97 5.62 -12.01 12.66
N PHE A 98 4.95 -10.94 12.23
CA PHE A 98 3.89 -10.32 13.04
C PHE A 98 2.62 -11.18 13.14
N GLN A 99 2.03 -11.56 12.00
CA GLN A 99 0.81 -12.36 11.98
C GLN A 99 1.06 -13.75 12.57
N GLY A 100 2.21 -14.38 12.25
CA GLY A 100 2.63 -15.65 12.81
C GLY A 100 2.79 -15.60 14.34
N ALA A 101 3.46 -14.57 14.87
CA ALA A 101 3.65 -14.42 16.32
C ALA A 101 2.33 -14.15 17.03
N LEU A 102 1.46 -13.30 16.49
CA LEU A 102 0.14 -13.04 17.05
C LEU A 102 -0.73 -14.30 17.05
N ALA A 103 -0.70 -15.07 15.97
CA ALA A 103 -1.44 -16.33 15.89
C ALA A 103 -0.94 -17.35 16.93
N ASP A 104 0.37 -17.50 17.09
CA ASP A 104 0.97 -18.39 18.10
C ASP A 104 0.62 -17.93 19.53
N ILE A 105 0.68 -16.62 19.83
CA ILE A 105 0.27 -16.07 21.13
C ILE A 105 -1.20 -16.37 21.42
N PHE A 106 -2.10 -16.20 20.44
CA PHE A 106 -3.52 -16.49 20.65
C PHE A 106 -3.80 -17.98 20.85
N LEU A 107 -3.08 -18.85 20.13
CA LEU A 107 -3.20 -20.29 20.30
C LEU A 107 -2.67 -20.74 21.68
N ARG A 108 -1.46 -20.34 22.07
CA ARG A 108 -0.88 -20.66 23.40
C ARG A 108 -1.69 -20.07 24.55
N GLY A 109 -2.23 -18.86 24.38
CA GLY A 109 -3.11 -18.23 25.36
C GLY A 109 -4.38 -19.04 25.62
N THR A 110 -4.87 -19.76 24.60
CA THR A 110 -6.03 -20.66 24.74
C THR A 110 -5.68 -21.88 25.58
N ASP A 111 -4.50 -22.48 25.39
CA ASP A 111 -4.06 -23.63 26.20
C ASP A 111 -3.96 -23.27 27.68
N LEU A 112 -3.55 -22.03 28.02
CA LEU A 112 -3.54 -21.54 29.40
C LEU A 112 -4.95 -21.40 30.01
N ILE A 113 -5.96 -21.04 29.20
CA ILE A 113 -7.37 -20.89 29.65
C ILE A 113 -7.99 -22.25 29.98
N SER A 114 -7.46 -23.35 29.42
CA SER A 114 -7.94 -24.70 29.74
C SER A 114 -7.61 -25.15 31.17
N ASP A 115 -6.71 -24.45 31.87
CA ASP A 115 -6.44 -24.62 33.30
C ASP A 115 -7.35 -23.69 34.13
N PRO A 116 -8.08 -24.18 35.16
CA PRO A 116 -8.88 -23.34 36.07
C PRO A 116 -8.10 -22.19 36.73
N ARG A 117 -6.76 -22.26 36.80
CA ARG A 117 -5.90 -21.14 37.24
C ARG A 117 -5.75 -20.05 36.19
N GLY A 118 -5.74 -20.40 34.90
CA GLY A 118 -5.65 -19.45 33.78
C GLY A 118 -6.95 -18.70 33.52
N MET A 119 -8.11 -19.32 33.80
CA MET A 119 -9.42 -18.67 33.72
C MET A 119 -9.55 -17.43 34.61
N VAL A 120 -8.89 -17.40 35.78
CA VAL A 120 -8.96 -16.28 36.73
C VAL A 120 -8.05 -15.12 36.32
N ALA A 121 -6.99 -15.38 35.56
CA ALA A 121 -5.98 -14.37 35.18
C ALA A 121 -6.36 -13.55 33.93
N LEU A 122 -7.28 -14.04 33.09
CA LEU A 122 -7.51 -13.52 31.73
C LEU A 122 -8.86 -12.84 31.49
N THR A 123 -9.67 -12.61 32.52
CA THR A 123 -10.99 -11.96 32.41
C THR A 123 -10.96 -10.50 31.93
N GLY A 124 -9.77 -9.93 31.67
CA GLY A 124 -9.58 -8.54 31.22
C GLY A 124 -8.97 -8.33 29.83
N LEU A 125 -8.52 -9.36 29.10
CA LEU A 125 -7.80 -9.17 27.82
C LEU A 125 -8.18 -10.24 26.78
N LEU A 126 -9.11 -9.86 25.89
CA LEU A 126 -9.48 -10.48 24.60
C LEU A 126 -10.27 -11.82 24.65
N PRO A 127 -11.39 -11.95 23.91
CA PRO A 127 -12.20 -13.18 23.91
C PRO A 127 -11.50 -14.31 23.13
N PRO A 128 -11.62 -15.57 23.58
CA PRO A 128 -11.00 -16.72 22.95
C PRO A 128 -11.96 -17.31 21.91
N PHE A 129 -11.66 -17.12 20.63
CA PHE A 129 -12.24 -17.98 19.59
C PHE A 129 -11.11 -18.59 18.78
N VAL A 130 -10.70 -19.79 19.21
CA VAL A 130 -9.78 -20.69 18.51
C VAL A 130 -10.03 -20.78 16.99
N PRO A 131 -11.28 -20.86 16.47
CA PRO A 131 -11.47 -20.91 15.01
C PRO A 131 -11.11 -19.62 14.28
N PHE A 132 -10.92 -18.50 14.99
CA PHE A 132 -10.65 -17.19 14.41
C PHE A 132 -9.30 -16.61 14.83
N ALA A 133 -8.47 -17.31 15.60
CA ALA A 133 -7.18 -16.79 16.08
C ALA A 133 -6.30 -16.26 14.94
N GLN A 134 -6.22 -17.01 13.84
CA GLN A 134 -5.51 -16.59 12.63
C GLN A 134 -6.18 -15.39 11.94
N ALA A 135 -7.51 -15.35 11.89
CA ALA A 135 -8.25 -14.22 11.31
C ALA A 135 -8.08 -12.93 12.15
N PHE A 136 -8.06 -13.04 13.47
CA PHE A 136 -7.75 -11.92 14.38
C PHE A 136 -6.30 -11.47 14.23
N ALA A 137 -5.35 -12.40 14.11
CA ALA A 137 -3.96 -12.08 13.84
C ALA A 137 -3.81 -11.34 12.50
N ALA A 138 -4.51 -11.79 11.44
CA ALA A 138 -4.56 -11.10 10.16
C ALA A 138 -5.18 -9.70 10.28
N ALA A 139 -6.28 -9.55 11.02
CA ALA A 139 -6.94 -8.26 11.23
C ALA A 139 -6.07 -7.25 12.01
N ILE A 140 -5.38 -7.70 13.07
CA ILE A 140 -4.47 -6.85 13.84
C ILE A 140 -3.24 -6.48 13.00
N THR A 141 -2.70 -7.43 12.24
CA THR A 141 -1.57 -7.18 11.33
C THR A 141 -1.95 -6.20 10.22
N ALA A 142 -3.16 -6.33 9.66
CA ALA A 142 -3.72 -5.39 8.69
C ALA A 142 -3.87 -3.97 9.26
N ALA A 143 -4.43 -3.87 10.48
CA ALA A 143 -4.56 -2.60 11.18
C ALA A 143 -3.20 -1.95 11.48
N LEU A 144 -2.20 -2.76 11.86
CA LEU A 144 -0.82 -2.31 12.06
C LEU A 144 -0.21 -1.83 10.75
N THR A 145 -0.38 -2.58 9.65
CA THR A 145 0.12 -2.24 8.32
C THR A 145 -0.43 -0.88 7.89
N GLY A 146 -1.76 -0.70 7.92
CA GLY A 146 -2.39 0.59 7.63
C GLY A 146 -1.90 1.71 8.55
N SER A 147 -1.74 1.45 9.85
CA SER A 147 -1.23 2.46 10.80
C SER A 147 0.21 2.88 10.53
N LEU A 148 1.09 1.94 10.16
CA LEU A 148 2.47 2.24 9.79
C LEU A 148 2.53 3.04 8.49
N TYR A 149 1.70 2.69 7.50
CA TYR A 149 1.55 3.47 6.28
C TYR A 149 1.01 4.87 6.56
N TYR A 150 0.05 5.04 7.47
CA TYR A 150 -0.39 6.36 7.91
C TYR A 150 0.78 7.17 8.47
N ILE A 151 1.68 6.59 9.26
CA ILE A 151 2.84 7.32 9.79
C ILE A 151 3.85 7.65 8.68
N ALA A 152 4.07 6.75 7.73
CA ALA A 152 5.09 6.87 6.69
C ALA A 152 4.67 7.79 5.53
N ALA A 153 3.43 7.65 5.07
CA ALA A 153 2.90 8.26 3.84
C ALA A 153 1.98 9.47 4.10
N SER A 154 1.52 9.68 5.34
CA SER A 154 0.62 10.79 5.64
C SER A 154 1.26 12.15 5.31
N PRO A 155 0.57 13.01 4.55
CA PRO A 155 1.09 14.31 4.19
C PRO A 155 1.31 15.20 5.43
N LYS A 156 2.56 15.57 5.74
CA LYS A 156 2.92 16.45 6.89
C LYS A 156 2.32 17.85 6.75
N ASP A 157 1.78 18.43 7.81
CA ASP A 157 1.18 19.75 7.71
C ASP A 157 2.21 20.82 7.32
N PRO A 158 1.93 21.67 6.30
CA PRO A 158 2.88 22.68 5.88
C PRO A 158 2.99 23.77 6.94
N THR A 159 4.21 24.15 7.28
CA THR A 159 4.50 25.21 8.26
C THR A 159 4.06 26.58 7.78
N PHE A 160 4.12 26.82 6.47
CA PHE A 160 3.71 28.08 5.85
C PHE A 160 2.99 27.80 4.54
N ILE A 161 1.95 28.57 4.28
CA ILE A 161 1.19 28.52 3.04
C ILE A 161 1.36 29.88 2.37
N MET A 162 2.12 29.93 1.29
CA MET A 162 2.26 31.16 0.51
C MET A 162 1.05 31.30 -0.40
N ALA A 163 0.22 32.32 -0.12
CA ALA A 163 -0.87 32.73 -0.99
C ALA A 163 -0.49 34.03 -1.71
N PRO A 164 -0.87 34.19 -3.00
CA PRO A 164 -0.69 35.45 -3.70
C PRO A 164 -1.50 36.57 -3.02
N VAL A 165 -1.02 37.81 -3.07
CA VAL A 165 -1.75 38.96 -2.53
C VAL A 165 -2.93 39.29 -3.45
N LEU A 166 -4.15 39.01 -2.99
CA LEU A 166 -5.37 39.22 -3.77
C LEU A 166 -6.08 40.53 -3.38
N LYS A 167 -6.26 41.41 -4.38
CA LYS A 167 -6.84 42.75 -4.22
C LYS A 167 -8.37 42.76 -4.26
N THR A 168 -9.01 41.81 -4.94
CA THR A 168 -10.47 41.78 -5.11
C THR A 168 -11.15 40.77 -4.15
N PRO A 169 -12.37 41.05 -3.66
CA PRO A 169 -13.13 40.11 -2.85
C PRO A 169 -13.43 38.78 -3.56
N SER A 170 -13.76 38.82 -4.85
CA SER A 170 -14.03 37.62 -5.66
C SER A 170 -12.83 36.69 -5.75
N ALA A 171 -11.63 37.22 -5.96
CA ALA A 171 -10.41 36.42 -6.00
C ALA A 171 -10.11 35.78 -4.64
N ARG A 172 -10.41 36.46 -3.53
CA ARG A 172 -10.27 35.88 -2.18
C ARG A 172 -11.21 34.70 -1.98
N ASP A 173 -12.44 34.79 -2.49
CA ASP A 173 -13.41 33.70 -2.37
C ASP A 173 -13.06 32.52 -3.29
N GLU A 174 -12.53 32.77 -4.50
CA GLU A 174 -11.95 31.73 -5.34
C GLU A 174 -10.76 31.04 -4.68
N LEU A 175 -9.84 31.81 -4.09
CA LEU A 175 -8.70 31.25 -3.36
C LEU A 175 -9.16 30.41 -2.16
N LYS A 176 -10.17 30.84 -1.41
CA LYS A 176 -10.76 30.03 -0.33
C LYS A 176 -11.32 28.71 -0.86
N LYS A 177 -12.00 28.71 -2.00
CA LYS A 177 -12.52 27.49 -2.63
C LYS A 177 -11.39 26.56 -3.07
N LEU A 178 -10.34 27.10 -3.69
CA LEU A 178 -9.16 26.33 -4.08
C LEU A 178 -8.44 25.76 -2.86
N PHE A 179 -8.33 26.55 -1.78
CA PHE A 179 -7.71 26.12 -0.54
C PHE A 179 -8.53 25.03 0.15
N ALA A 180 -9.86 25.16 0.20
CA ALA A 180 -10.75 24.14 0.73
C ALA A 180 -10.63 22.84 -0.08
N ALA A 181 -10.65 22.92 -1.41
CA ALA A 181 -10.47 21.74 -2.28
C ALA A 181 -9.07 21.10 -2.12
N TRP A 182 -8.02 21.91 -1.97
CA TRP A 182 -6.67 21.43 -1.71
C TRP A 182 -6.57 20.72 -0.35
N TYR A 183 -7.14 21.31 0.70
CA TYR A 183 -7.16 20.74 2.04
C TYR A 183 -7.98 19.44 2.09
N GLU A 184 -9.15 19.42 1.46
CA GLU A 184 -9.99 18.23 1.34
C GLU A 184 -9.25 17.08 0.65
N ARG A 185 -8.60 17.32 -0.50
CA ARG A 185 -7.77 16.29 -1.16
C ARG A 185 -6.70 15.72 -0.24
N ARG A 186 -6.04 16.57 0.55
CA ARG A 186 -5.02 16.16 1.50
C ARG A 186 -5.58 15.27 2.62
N GLN A 187 -6.75 15.63 3.16
CA GLN A 187 -7.45 14.82 4.18
C GLN A 187 -7.88 13.47 3.61
N MET A 188 -8.40 13.45 2.39
CA MET A 188 -8.80 12.20 1.73
C MET A 188 -7.58 11.29 1.51
N LYS A 189 -6.47 11.81 1.00
CA LYS A 189 -5.20 11.06 0.87
C LYS A 189 -4.77 10.43 2.19
N LYS A 190 -4.83 11.20 3.28
CA LYS A 190 -4.46 10.78 4.63
C LYS A 190 -5.33 9.64 5.20
N ILE A 191 -6.57 9.49 4.73
CA ILE A 191 -7.50 8.44 5.19
C ILE A 191 -7.46 7.23 4.27
N TYR A 192 -7.58 7.43 2.95
CA TYR A 192 -7.82 6.35 2.00
C TYR A 192 -6.57 5.54 1.67
N SER A 193 -5.38 6.12 1.67
CA SER A 193 -4.15 5.36 1.40
C SER A 193 -3.84 4.35 2.51
N PRO A 194 -3.77 4.75 3.80
CA PRO A 194 -3.58 3.81 4.90
C PRO A 194 -4.68 2.75 5.00
N LEU A 195 -5.92 3.13 4.66
CA LEU A 195 -7.05 2.21 4.63
C LEU A 195 -6.89 1.16 3.52
N LEU A 196 -6.49 1.57 2.31
CA LEU A 196 -6.25 0.65 1.20
C LEU A 196 -5.13 -0.34 1.51
N GLU A 197 -4.01 0.13 2.05
CA GLU A 197 -2.89 -0.71 2.47
C GLU A 197 -3.29 -1.67 3.61
N GLY A 198 -4.12 -1.21 4.54
CA GLY A 198 -4.71 -2.07 5.56
C GLY A 198 -5.61 -3.17 4.98
N LEU A 199 -6.50 -2.82 4.04
CA LEU A 199 -7.37 -3.79 3.37
C LEU A 199 -6.59 -4.80 2.52
N LEU A 200 -5.53 -4.35 1.84
CA LEU A 200 -4.63 -5.22 1.10
C LEU A 200 -3.84 -6.13 2.04
N GLY A 201 -3.33 -5.60 3.15
CA GLY A 201 -2.68 -6.37 4.20
C GLY A 201 -3.60 -7.45 4.78
N LEU A 202 -4.90 -7.12 4.95
CA LEU A 202 -5.91 -8.09 5.37
C LEU A 202 -6.12 -9.19 4.32
N TYR A 203 -6.22 -8.81 3.05
CA TYR A 203 -6.37 -9.74 1.93
C TYR A 203 -5.20 -10.74 1.86
N LEU A 204 -3.97 -10.24 1.91
CA LEU A 204 -2.75 -11.04 1.89
C LEU A 204 -2.62 -11.91 3.16
N GLY A 205 -3.09 -11.40 4.30
CA GLY A 205 -3.18 -12.18 5.54
C GLY A 205 -4.14 -13.37 5.43
N PHE A 206 -5.29 -13.19 4.76
CA PHE A 206 -6.23 -14.29 4.47
C PHE A 206 -5.68 -15.25 3.42
N GLU A 207 -5.01 -14.76 2.39
CA GLU A 207 -4.35 -15.60 1.40
C GLU A 207 -3.32 -16.53 2.05
N TRP A 208 -2.51 -16.02 2.98
CA TRP A 208 -1.54 -16.85 3.70
C TRP A 208 -2.23 -17.94 4.54
N ILE A 209 -3.35 -17.61 5.19
CA ILE A 209 -4.14 -18.59 5.97
C ILE A 209 -4.67 -19.71 5.08
N GLN A 210 -5.15 -19.39 3.87
CA GLN A 210 -5.73 -20.38 2.95
C GLN A 210 -4.66 -21.24 2.26
N THR A 211 -3.55 -20.63 1.87
CA THR A 211 -2.49 -21.31 1.12
C THR A 211 -1.48 -22.01 2.02
N ASN A 212 -1.37 -21.57 3.28
CA ASN A 212 -0.37 -22.00 4.25
C ASN A 212 1.06 -21.98 3.67
N ASN A 213 1.32 -21.06 2.74
CA ASN A 213 2.61 -20.94 2.06
C ASN A 213 2.89 -19.48 1.77
N LEU A 214 3.97 -18.95 2.35
CA LEU A 214 4.36 -17.56 2.22
C LEU A 214 4.68 -17.15 0.77
N LEU A 215 5.02 -18.09 -0.11
CA LEU A 215 5.32 -17.80 -1.51
C LEU A 215 4.11 -17.22 -2.26
N ALA A 216 2.87 -17.64 -1.93
CA ALA A 216 1.68 -17.14 -2.60
C ALA A 216 1.45 -15.63 -2.34
N PRO A 217 1.40 -15.16 -1.07
CA PRO A 217 1.35 -13.73 -0.76
C PRO A 217 2.52 -12.92 -1.34
N ILE A 218 3.73 -13.48 -1.41
CA ILE A 218 4.89 -12.80 -2.04
C ILE A 218 4.63 -12.55 -3.51
N ILE A 219 4.10 -13.54 -4.23
CA ILE A 219 3.74 -13.42 -5.65
C ILE A 219 2.59 -12.44 -5.82
N THR A 220 1.52 -12.58 -5.05
CA THR A 220 0.35 -11.69 -5.09
C THR A 220 0.75 -10.23 -4.87
N HIS A 221 1.50 -9.96 -3.79
CA HIS A 221 1.99 -8.63 -3.48
C HIS A 221 2.95 -8.13 -4.57
N GLY A 222 3.90 -8.95 -5.02
CA GLY A 222 4.86 -8.57 -6.06
C GLY A 222 4.19 -8.18 -7.38
N ILE A 223 3.19 -8.93 -7.83
CA ILE A 223 2.47 -8.63 -9.06
C ILE A 223 1.60 -7.39 -8.89
N TYR A 224 0.86 -7.29 -7.78
CA TYR A 224 0.07 -6.10 -7.47
C TYR A 224 0.94 -4.84 -7.52
N SER A 225 2.05 -4.84 -6.79
CA SER A 225 2.97 -3.70 -6.74
C SER A 225 3.59 -3.44 -8.12
N ALA A 226 3.99 -4.48 -8.86
CA ALA A 226 4.52 -4.29 -10.21
C ALA A 226 3.50 -3.64 -11.17
N VAL A 227 2.22 -4.02 -11.09
CA VAL A 227 1.16 -3.49 -11.96
C VAL A 227 0.81 -2.05 -11.60
N VAL A 228 0.58 -1.78 -10.31
CA VAL A 228 0.20 -0.44 -9.83
C VAL A 228 1.32 0.56 -10.08
N LEU A 229 2.52 0.22 -9.60
CA LEU A 229 3.69 1.08 -9.75
C LEU A 229 4.11 1.20 -11.22
N GLY A 230 4.02 0.11 -11.98
CA GLY A 230 4.33 0.08 -13.41
C GLY A 230 3.39 0.95 -14.25
N ASN A 231 2.10 0.95 -13.94
CA ASN A 231 1.10 1.80 -14.59
C ASN A 231 1.38 3.29 -14.32
N GLY A 232 1.70 3.65 -13.07
CA GLY A 232 2.11 5.01 -12.70
C GLY A 232 3.37 5.47 -13.45
N LEU A 233 4.38 4.61 -13.50
CA LEU A 233 5.63 4.85 -14.26
C LEU A 233 5.38 5.05 -15.76
N TRP A 234 4.55 4.20 -16.36
CA TRP A 234 4.20 4.30 -17.78
C TRP A 234 3.51 5.63 -18.09
N LYS A 235 2.52 6.03 -17.29
CA LYS A 235 1.82 7.32 -17.44
C LYS A 235 2.79 8.49 -17.32
N LEU A 236 3.73 8.44 -16.38
CA LEU A 236 4.74 9.47 -16.19
C LEU A 236 5.65 9.61 -17.42
N HIS A 237 6.16 8.50 -17.93
CA HIS A 237 7.00 8.50 -19.13
C HIS A 237 6.25 9.07 -20.33
N HIS A 238 4.98 8.66 -20.48
CA HIS A 238 4.11 9.15 -21.55
C HIS A 238 3.82 10.66 -21.45
N HIS A 239 3.60 11.20 -20.24
CA HIS A 239 3.43 12.64 -20.02
C HIS A 239 4.70 13.43 -20.32
N GLN A 240 5.87 12.95 -19.89
CA GLN A 240 7.15 13.61 -20.17
C GLN A 240 7.45 13.62 -21.67
N GLN A 241 7.19 12.52 -22.38
CA GLN A 241 7.37 12.44 -23.82
C GLN A 241 6.46 13.45 -24.55
N ARG A 242 5.18 13.55 -24.16
CA ARG A 242 4.27 14.55 -24.73
C ARG A 242 4.70 15.99 -24.45
N LEU A 243 5.24 16.27 -23.26
CA LEU A 243 5.77 17.59 -22.93
C LEU A 243 6.99 17.93 -23.80
N ARG A 244 7.95 17.01 -23.94
CA ARG A 244 9.12 17.19 -24.82
C ARG A 244 8.71 17.46 -26.27
N LEU A 245 7.74 16.70 -26.78
CA LEU A 245 7.20 16.92 -28.14
C LEU A 245 6.54 18.29 -28.29
N ARG A 246 5.82 18.77 -27.27
CA ARG A 246 5.20 20.11 -27.30
C ARG A 246 6.24 21.22 -27.24
N VAL A 247 7.26 21.09 -26.40
CA VAL A 247 8.36 22.06 -26.32
C VAL A 247 9.10 22.11 -27.65
N HIS A 248 9.49 20.95 -28.20
CA HIS A 248 10.17 20.90 -29.49
C HIS A 248 9.31 21.49 -30.61
N LYS A 249 7.99 21.25 -30.61
CA LYS A 249 7.07 21.85 -31.58
C LYS A 249 7.05 23.39 -31.46
N LEU A 250 6.96 23.91 -30.24
CA LEU A 250 6.98 25.35 -29.98
C LEU A 250 8.31 26.01 -30.38
N GLU A 251 9.44 25.34 -30.14
CA GLU A 251 10.76 25.80 -30.59
C GLU A 251 10.82 25.87 -32.13
N THR A 252 10.34 24.84 -32.83
CA THR A 252 10.32 24.85 -34.31
C THR A 252 9.32 25.85 -34.92
N GLU A 253 8.19 26.11 -34.25
CA GLU A 253 7.22 27.14 -34.68
C GLU A 253 7.73 28.55 -34.40
N GLY A 254 8.43 28.75 -33.28
CA GLY A 254 9.11 30.00 -32.94
C GLY A 254 10.23 30.35 -33.93
N ASP A 255 11.07 29.39 -34.28
CA ASP A 255 12.13 29.57 -35.28
C ASP A 255 11.55 29.90 -36.65
N ASN A 256 10.53 29.17 -37.13
CA ASN A 256 9.91 29.44 -38.44
C ASN A 256 9.25 30.82 -38.55
N ASN A 257 8.67 31.35 -37.46
CA ASN A 257 8.10 32.69 -37.42
C ASN A 257 9.16 33.80 -37.32
N SER A 258 10.39 33.49 -36.88
CA SER A 258 11.50 34.45 -36.81
C SER A 258 12.22 34.67 -38.15
N THR A 259 12.07 33.72 -39.08
CA THR A 259 12.64 33.75 -40.44
C THR A 259 11.70 34.30 -41.52
N ARG A 260 10.49 34.75 -41.15
CA ARG A 260 9.54 35.46 -42.04
C ARG A 260 9.47 36.93 -41.68
#